data_AF-A0A9X7Z852-F1
#
_entry.id   AF-A0A9X7Z852-F1
#
_cell.length_a   1.000
_cell.length_b   1.000
_cell.length_c   1.000
_cell.angle_alpha   90.00
_cell.angle_beta   90.00
_cell.angle_gamma   90.00
#
_symmetry.space_group_name_H-M   'P 1'
#
loop_
_entity.id
_entity.type
_entity.pdbx_description
1 polymer ?
#
loop_
_entity_poly.entity_id
_entity_poly.type
_entity_poly.pdbx_seq_one_letter_code
_entity_poly.pdbx_strand_id
1 'polypeptide(L)'
;MNVNNFNLISRQDLMDLSWNQGLSDVQIAQLYGVTANQVHEKRRRMNLIHGQVTSAQLQRIVGMTERIKTLPLEAINEIEQIVNRYV
;
A
#
# COMPACT_ATOMS: atom_id res chain seq x y z
N MET A 1 24.50 0.01 -21.29
CA MET A 1 23.16 -0.24 -20.71
C MET A 1 23.36 -0.64 -19.27
N ASN A 2 22.95 0.20 -18.31
CA ASN A 2 23.10 -0.11 -16.90
C ASN A 2 22.00 -1.14 -16.56
N VAL A 3 22.38 -2.41 -16.45
CA VAL A 3 21.44 -3.49 -16.17
C VAL A 3 21.06 -3.34 -14.70
N ASN A 4 20.04 -2.53 -14.41
CA ASN A 4 19.48 -2.44 -13.06
C ASN A 4 19.03 -3.84 -12.68
N ASN A 5 19.82 -4.51 -11.86
CA ASN A 5 19.60 -5.91 -11.52
C ASN A 5 18.39 -5.99 -10.58
N PHE A 6 17.25 -6.48 -11.07
CA PHE A 6 16.05 -6.67 -10.28
C PHE A 6 16.26 -7.54 -9.03
N ASN A 7 17.30 -8.39 -9.02
CA ASN A 7 17.62 -9.18 -7.85
C ASN A 7 18.14 -8.33 -6.66
N LEU A 8 18.72 -7.16 -6.93
CA LEU A 8 19.30 -6.27 -5.94
C LEU A 8 18.42 -5.06 -5.59
N ILE A 9 17.25 -4.92 -6.23
CA ILE A 9 16.32 -3.83 -5.92
C ILE A 9 15.98 -3.82 -4.43
N SER A 10 16.07 -2.66 -3.80
CA SER A 10 15.71 -2.52 -2.39
C SER A 10 14.19 -2.59 -2.23
N ARG A 11 13.73 -2.91 -1.01
CA ARG A 11 12.31 -2.84 -0.68
C ARG A 11 11.75 -1.44 -0.90
N GLN A 12 12.53 -0.40 -0.57
CA GLN A 12 12.12 0.99 -0.70
C GLN A 12 11.93 1.37 -2.19
N ASP A 13 12.87 1.02 -3.06
CA ASP A 13 12.76 1.34 -4.49
C ASP A 13 11.59 0.60 -5.15
N LEU A 14 11.38 -0.68 -4.79
CA LEU A 14 10.24 -1.44 -5.31
C LEU A 14 8.91 -0.90 -4.78
N MET A 15 8.89 -0.38 -3.55
CA MET A 15 7.74 0.32 -2.97
C MET A 15 7.48 1.65 -3.70
N ASP A 16 8.51 2.45 -3.97
CA ASP A 16 8.37 3.73 -4.65
C ASP A 16 7.83 3.55 -6.08
N LEU A 17 8.33 2.57 -6.82
CA LEU A 17 7.83 2.23 -8.16
C LEU A 17 6.37 1.77 -8.13
N SER A 18 6.02 0.87 -7.20
CA SER A 18 4.69 0.26 -7.18
C SER A 18 3.62 1.11 -6.51
N TRP A 19 3.98 1.92 -5.51
CA TRP A 19 3.02 2.67 -4.68
C TRP A 19 3.03 4.16 -4.99
N ASN A 20 4.21 4.78 -5.03
CA ASN A 20 4.32 6.23 -5.22
C ASN A 20 4.19 6.62 -6.70
N GLN A 21 4.76 5.80 -7.59
CA GLN A 21 4.66 5.99 -9.04
C GLN A 21 3.50 5.21 -9.67
N GLY A 22 2.84 4.33 -8.91
CA GLY A 22 1.66 3.59 -9.35
C GLY A 22 1.90 2.61 -10.50
N LEU A 23 3.13 2.15 -10.70
CA LEU A 23 3.46 1.23 -11.79
C LEU A 23 2.93 -0.18 -11.50
N SER A 24 2.31 -0.79 -12.50
CA SER A 24 1.90 -2.19 -12.47
C SER A 24 3.11 -3.14 -12.52
N ASP A 25 2.90 -4.39 -12.11
CA ASP A 25 3.95 -5.43 -12.17
C ASP A 25 4.47 -5.63 -13.60
N VAL A 26 3.64 -5.41 -14.62
CA VAL A 26 4.02 -5.48 -16.04
C VAL A 26 4.92 -4.31 -16.44
N GLN A 27 4.62 -3.09 -15.99
CA GLN A 27 5.45 -1.92 -16.27
C GLN A 27 6.80 -2.01 -15.56
N ILE A 28 6.82 -2.45 -14.29
CA ILE A 28 8.06 -2.69 -13.54
C ILE A 28 8.88 -3.79 -14.23
N ALA A 29 8.23 -4.85 -14.71
CA ALA A 29 8.89 -5.93 -15.43
C ALA A 29 9.58 -5.43 -16.72
N GLN A 30 8.93 -4.56 -17.48
CA GLN A 30 9.51 -3.94 -18.69
C GLN A 30 10.73 -3.06 -18.36
N LEU A 31 10.68 -2.28 -17.28
CA LEU A 31 11.80 -1.42 -16.84
C LEU A 31 13.06 -2.21 -16.48
N TYR A 32 12.89 -3.41 -15.93
CA TYR A 32 13.98 -4.23 -15.41
C TYR A 32 14.32 -5.45 -16.28
N GLY A 33 13.60 -5.66 -17.39
CA GLY A 33 13.81 -6.81 -18.27
C GLY A 33 13.49 -8.16 -17.61
N VAL A 34 12.52 -8.19 -16.69
CA VAL A 34 12.08 -9.39 -15.98
C VAL A 34 10.62 -9.72 -16.31
N THR A 35 10.09 -10.80 -15.76
CA THR A 35 8.66 -11.15 -15.90
C THR A 35 7.81 -10.48 -14.82
N ALA A 36 6.54 -10.20 -15.12
CA ALA A 36 5.60 -9.66 -14.11
C ALA A 36 5.46 -10.60 -12.90
N ASN A 37 5.56 -11.92 -13.11
CA ASN A 37 5.50 -12.90 -12.01
C ASN A 37 6.70 -12.79 -11.06
N GLN A 38 7.90 -12.51 -11.58
CA GLN A 38 9.07 -12.23 -10.75
C GLN A 38 8.87 -10.96 -9.92
N VAL A 39 8.25 -9.93 -10.49
CA VAL A 39 7.91 -8.70 -9.76
C VAL A 39 6.91 -8.99 -8.65
N HIS A 40 5.83 -9.72 -8.97
CA HIS A 40 4.80 -10.11 -8.02
C HIS A 40 5.37 -10.90 -6.83
N GLU A 41 6.17 -11.93 -7.10
CA GLU A 41 6.83 -12.75 -6.08
C GLU A 41 7.82 -11.94 -5.23
N LYS A 42 8.55 -11.01 -5.84
CA LYS A 42 9.45 -10.12 -5.10
C LYS A 42 8.68 -9.18 -4.18
N ARG A 43 7.60 -8.56 -4.69
CA ARG A 43 6.68 -7.73 -3.90
C ARG A 43 6.09 -8.55 -2.75
N ARG A 44 5.70 -9.79 -2.99
CA ARG A 44 5.21 -10.72 -1.96
C ARG A 44 6.23 -10.94 -0.84
N ARG A 45 7.45 -11.31 -1.20
CA ARG A 45 8.54 -11.56 -0.23
C ARG A 45 8.93 -10.30 0.56
N MET A 46 8.71 -9.13 -0.03
CA MET A 46 8.96 -7.83 0.60
C MET A 46 7.74 -7.23 1.29
N ASN A 47 6.61 -7.93 1.37
CA ASN A 47 5.35 -7.42 1.93
C ASN A 47 4.88 -6.11 1.24
N LEU A 48 4.77 -6.13 -0.09
CA LEU A 48 4.41 -5.00 -0.96
C LEU A 48 3.19 -5.25 -1.88
N ILE A 49 2.40 -6.32 -1.65
CA ILE A 49 1.21 -6.60 -2.47
C ILE A 49 0.06 -5.67 -2.06
N HIS A 50 -0.62 -5.07 -3.04
CA HIS A 50 -1.82 -4.26 -2.81
C HIS A 50 -2.92 -5.06 -2.10
N GLY A 51 -3.62 -4.39 -1.17
CA GLY A 51 -4.61 -4.96 -0.25
C GLY A 51 -4.30 -4.71 1.22
N GLN A 52 -3.06 -4.33 1.54
CA GLN A 52 -2.67 -3.95 2.90
C GLN A 52 -2.49 -2.44 3.01
N VAL A 53 -3.21 -1.87 3.96
CA VAL A 53 -3.05 -0.50 4.46
C VAL A 53 -1.56 -0.19 4.61
N THR A 54 -1.05 0.87 3.97
CA THR A 54 0.35 1.29 4.15
C THR A 54 0.61 1.65 5.61
N SER A 55 1.85 1.62 6.10
CA SER A 55 2.16 1.99 7.49
C SER A 55 1.66 3.40 7.86
N ALA A 56 1.76 4.35 6.92
CA ALA A 56 1.24 5.71 7.11
C ALA A 56 -0.29 5.74 7.18
N GLN A 57 -0.98 4.99 6.30
CA GLN A 57 -2.44 4.87 6.35
C GLN A 57 -2.89 4.14 7.63
N LEU A 58 -2.15 3.15 8.11
CA LEU A 58 -2.46 2.39 9.32
C LEU A 58 -2.32 3.28 10.55
N GLN A 59 -1.23 4.04 10.63
CA GLN A 59 -1.03 5.02 11.70
C GLN A 59 -2.15 6.06 11.72
N ARG A 60 -2.60 6.50 10.54
CA ARG A 60 -3.74 7.43 10.42
C ARG A 60 -5.05 6.79 10.90
N ILE A 61 -5.32 5.54 10.50
CA ILE A 61 -6.52 4.80 10.93
C ILE A 61 -6.52 4.61 12.44
N VAL A 62 -5.43 4.12 13.02
CA VAL A 62 -5.29 3.94 14.47
C VAL A 62 -5.48 5.26 15.21
N GLY A 63 -4.84 6.34 14.73
CA GLY A 63 -5.00 7.66 15.33
C GLY A 63 -6.44 8.18 15.25
N MET A 64 -7.17 7.89 14.18
CA MET A 64 -8.60 8.19 14.09
C MET A 64 -9.41 7.36 15.09
N THR A 65 -9.15 6.05 15.20
CA THR A 65 -9.85 5.17 16.14
C THR A 65 -9.68 5.63 17.60
N GLU A 66 -8.46 6.02 18.01
CA GLU A 66 -8.24 6.54 19.37
C GLU A 66 -9.04 7.81 19.66
N ARG A 67 -9.16 8.71 18.68
CA ARG A 67 -9.96 9.93 18.82
C ARG A 67 -11.46 9.64 18.91
N ILE A 68 -11.94 8.63 18.17
CA ILE A 68 -13.36 8.25 18.16
C ILE A 68 -13.80 7.75 19.55
N LYS A 69 -12.94 6.99 20.26
CA LYS A 69 -13.25 6.47 21.60
C LYS A 69 -13.59 7.53 22.63
N THR A 70 -13.10 8.76 22.43
CA THR A 70 -13.30 9.88 23.37
C THR A 70 -14.48 10.78 22.98
N LEU A 71 -15.16 10.50 21.88
CA LEU A 71 -16.28 11.33 21.40
C LEU A 71 -17.57 11.06 22.18
N PRO A 72 -18.46 12.07 22.27
CA PRO A 72 -19.81 11.86 22.78
C PRO A 72 -20.61 10.93 21.84
N LEU A 73 -21.61 10.25 22.38
CA LEU A 73 -22.35 9.19 21.69
C LEU A 73 -23.03 9.70 20.40
N GLU A 74 -23.51 10.94 20.42
CA GLU A 74 -24.14 11.60 19.28
C GLU A 74 -23.20 11.69 18.07
N ALA A 75 -21.94 12.03 18.30
CA ALA A 75 -20.93 12.11 17.24
C ALA A 75 -20.53 10.72 16.71
N ILE A 76 -20.55 9.69 17.57
CA ILE A 76 -20.31 8.30 17.15
C ILE A 76 -21.44 7.84 16.21
N ASN A 77 -22.69 8.18 16.52
CA ASN A 77 -23.85 7.84 15.68
C ASN A 77 -23.77 8.51 14.30
N GLU A 78 -23.30 9.76 14.22
CA GLU A 78 -23.08 10.44 12.94
C GLU A 78 -22.01 9.74 12.10
N ILE A 79 -20.90 9.32 12.73
CA ILE A 79 -19.84 8.56 12.07
C ILE A 79 -20.39 7.22 11.56
N GLU A 80 -21.18 6.51 12.36
CA GLU A 80 -21.80 5.24 11.98
C GLU A 80 -22.71 5.40 10.76
N GLN A 81 -23.53 6.46 10.70
CA GLN A 81 -24.36 6.75 9.53
C GLN A 81 -23.54 7.01 8.26
N ILE A 82 -22.38 7.67 8.38
CA ILE A 82 -21.49 7.90 7.25
C ILE A 82 -20.88 6.58 6.79
N VAL A 83 -20.36 5.77 7.71
CA VAL A 83 -19.75 4.48 7.40
C VAL A 83 -20.74 3.57 6.68
N ASN A 84 -21.97 3.45 7.20
CA ASN A 84 -23.02 2.60 6.62
C ASN A 84 -23.43 2.97 5.18
N ARG A 85 -23.01 4.12 4.63
CA ARG A 85 -23.23 4.46 3.21
C ARG A 85 -22.25 3.77 2.26
N TYR A 86 -21.15 3.24 2.79
CA TYR A 86 -20.06 2.64 2.02
C TYR A 86 -19.95 1.12 2.26
N VAL A 87 -20.84 0.54 3.08
CA VAL A 87 -20.86 -0.89 3.44
C VAL A 87 -22.11 -1.54 2.87
#